data_AF-A0AAW0C429-F1
#
_entry.id   AF-A0AAW0C429-F1
#
_cell.length_a   1.000
_cell.length_b   1.000
_cell.length_c   1.000
_cell.angle_alpha   90.00
_cell.angle_beta   90.00
_cell.angle_gamma   90.00
#
_symmetry.space_group_name_H-M   'P 1'
#
loop_
_entity.id
_entity.type
_entity.pdbx_description
1 polymer ?
#
loop_
_entity_poly.entity_id
_entity_poly.type
_entity_poly.pdbx_seq_one_letter_code
_entity_poly.pdbx_strand_id
1 'polypeptide(L)'
;PVLSGGVGEHFNRDPEPCYYRIIGFIGFILGMLRLYCHLAYSTLESQKSEFRFVKPDAQYPCPASIFSAVTVELGGPHCQTDWRGDLPPYQPDSWAILTAIGDYRYTQGGHVIFWEFGIVVQFPPGACILLPPGLVHYSFVEVPDHHKRYSVIQWAGSGIDRYLHNRDHTDIDFAKVATEAEHDEREARRQRKHRQAIDLFPRPDELQDNWQRFSYLVGPNPPPGPALQLPIPNPTPAAAPAAASTIPANLTPTNADLPSLTAA
;
A
#
# COMPACT_ATOMS: atom_id res chain seq x y z
N PRO A 1 -35.10 25.65 21.97
CA PRO A 1 -34.57 26.15 20.68
C PRO A 1 -33.94 24.99 19.91
N VAL A 2 -34.76 24.37 19.07
CA VAL A 2 -34.35 23.40 18.06
C VAL A 2 -33.54 24.16 17.01
N LEU A 3 -32.27 23.85 16.85
CA LEU A 3 -31.50 24.30 15.69
C LEU A 3 -31.81 23.36 14.53
N SER A 4 -32.95 23.61 13.89
CA SER A 4 -33.24 23.16 12.54
C SER A 4 -32.40 23.99 11.57
N GLY A 5 -31.17 23.54 11.30
CA GLY A 5 -30.33 24.02 10.21
C GLY A 5 -30.08 22.85 9.26
N GLY A 6 -30.62 22.94 8.05
CA GLY A 6 -30.68 21.84 7.09
C GLY A 6 -29.32 21.20 6.78
N VAL A 7 -29.16 19.96 7.24
CA VAL A 7 -28.09 19.06 6.79
C VAL A 7 -28.74 18.08 5.82
N GLY A 8 -28.87 18.47 4.55
CA GLY A 8 -29.59 17.63 3.58
C GLY A 8 -29.26 17.83 2.10
N GLU A 9 -28.70 18.96 1.67
CA GLU A 9 -28.72 19.29 0.22
C GLU A 9 -27.36 19.61 -0.44
N HIS A 10 -26.21 19.41 0.23
CA HIS A 10 -24.91 19.81 -0.36
C HIS A 10 -23.93 18.68 -0.73
N PHE A 11 -24.32 17.41 -0.56
CA PHE A 11 -23.54 16.26 -1.07
C PHE A 11 -24.26 15.47 -2.18
N ASN A 12 -25.22 16.10 -2.87
CA ASN A 12 -25.94 15.50 -3.99
C ASN A 12 -25.61 16.21 -5.31
N ARG A 13 -24.32 16.50 -5.54
CA ARG A 13 -23.83 16.79 -6.89
C ARG A 13 -23.44 15.47 -7.52
N ASP A 14 -23.85 15.24 -8.77
CA ASP A 14 -23.29 14.16 -9.56
C ASP A 14 -21.76 14.19 -9.41
N PRO A 15 -21.11 13.05 -9.11
CA PRO A 15 -19.66 13.01 -9.00
C PRO A 15 -19.03 13.67 -10.23
N GLU A 16 -18.10 14.59 -10.01
CA GLU A 16 -17.39 15.24 -11.10
C GLU A 16 -16.83 14.17 -12.07
N PRO A 17 -16.84 14.37 -13.40
CA PRO A 17 -16.41 13.37 -14.37
C PRO A 17 -15.00 12.79 -14.11
N CYS A 18 -14.13 13.54 -13.43
CA CYS A 18 -12.82 13.07 -12.99
C CYS A 18 -12.90 11.95 -11.93
N TYR A 19 -13.87 12.00 -11.03
CA TYR A 19 -14.11 10.97 -10.02
C TYR A 19 -14.59 9.68 -10.68
N TYR A 20 -15.48 9.77 -11.67
CA TYR A 20 -15.89 8.61 -12.48
C TYR A 20 -14.75 8.00 -13.28
N ARG A 21 -13.81 8.80 -13.79
CA ARG A 21 -12.60 8.28 -14.48
C ARG A 21 -11.68 7.54 -13.52
N ILE A 22 -11.43 8.10 -12.34
CA ILE A 22 -10.62 7.43 -11.30
C ILE A 22 -11.31 6.13 -10.92
N ILE A 23 -12.63 6.16 -10.61
CA ILE A 23 -13.39 4.96 -10.23
C ILE A 23 -13.47 3.93 -11.34
N GLY A 24 -13.70 4.34 -12.59
CA GLY A 24 -13.73 3.44 -13.74
C GLY A 24 -12.41 2.71 -13.96
N PHE A 25 -11.29 3.35 -13.61
CA PHE A 25 -9.95 2.75 -13.67
C PHE A 25 -9.65 1.80 -12.50
N ILE A 26 -10.34 1.94 -11.35
CA ILE A 26 -10.16 1.07 -10.17
C ILE A 26 -10.43 -0.38 -10.53
N GLY A 27 -11.47 -0.68 -11.30
CA GLY A 27 -11.81 -2.06 -11.67
C GLY A 27 -10.67 -2.78 -12.39
N PHE A 28 -10.01 -2.10 -13.34
CA PHE A 28 -8.84 -2.62 -14.04
C PHE A 28 -7.66 -2.85 -13.09
N ILE A 29 -7.36 -1.87 -12.23
CA ILE A 29 -6.24 -1.98 -11.27
C ILE A 29 -6.50 -3.08 -10.23
N LEU A 30 -7.73 -3.24 -9.76
CA LEU A 30 -8.11 -4.36 -8.89
C LEU A 30 -8.02 -5.70 -9.61
N GLY A 31 -8.36 -5.75 -10.90
CA GLY A 31 -8.11 -6.90 -11.76
C GLY A 31 -6.63 -7.25 -11.84
N MET A 32 -5.75 -6.24 -11.97
CA MET A 32 -4.30 -6.42 -11.92
C MET A 32 -3.84 -6.94 -10.56
N LEU A 33 -4.36 -6.42 -9.44
CA LEU A 33 -4.02 -6.95 -8.12
C LEU A 33 -4.45 -8.41 -7.99
N ARG A 34 -5.65 -8.76 -8.47
CA ARG A 34 -6.12 -10.14 -8.48
C ARG A 34 -5.29 -11.06 -9.37
N LEU A 35 -4.77 -10.55 -10.47
CA LEU A 35 -3.86 -11.28 -11.37
C LEU A 35 -2.48 -11.50 -10.74
N TYR A 36 -1.87 -10.46 -10.17
CA TYR A 36 -0.49 -10.49 -9.68
C TYR A 36 -0.36 -10.85 -8.19
N CYS A 37 -1.42 -10.80 -7.41
CA CYS A 37 -1.41 -11.14 -5.99
C CYS A 37 -2.84 -11.54 -5.53
N HIS A 38 -3.35 -12.63 -6.09
CA HIS A 38 -4.72 -13.07 -5.86
C HIS A 38 -5.04 -13.35 -4.38
N LEU A 39 -4.08 -13.89 -3.61
CA LEU A 39 -4.28 -14.19 -2.19
C LEU A 39 -4.49 -12.91 -1.38
N ALA A 40 -3.66 -11.88 -1.59
CA ALA A 40 -3.86 -10.61 -0.91
C ALA A 40 -5.18 -9.93 -1.32
N TYR A 41 -5.54 -10.00 -2.62
CA TYR A 41 -6.85 -9.56 -3.08
C TYR A 41 -7.99 -10.26 -2.32
N SER A 42 -7.96 -11.59 -2.26
CA SER A 42 -8.99 -12.40 -1.60
C SER A 42 -9.05 -12.15 -0.08
N THR A 43 -7.91 -11.97 0.58
CA THR A 43 -7.86 -11.59 2.00
C THR A 43 -8.57 -10.26 2.25
N LEU A 44 -8.29 -9.24 1.45
CA LEU A 44 -8.92 -7.91 1.57
C LEU A 44 -10.41 -7.95 1.23
N GLU A 45 -10.80 -8.72 0.20
CA GLU A 45 -12.21 -8.91 -0.17
C GLU A 45 -13.00 -9.62 0.95
N SER A 46 -12.42 -10.66 1.55
CA SER A 46 -13.00 -11.35 2.70
C SER A 46 -13.13 -10.43 3.90
N GLN A 47 -12.07 -9.70 4.24
CA GLN A 47 -12.04 -8.76 5.36
C GLN A 47 -13.11 -7.66 5.21
N LYS A 48 -13.25 -7.07 4.01
CA LYS A 48 -14.28 -6.08 3.74
C LYS A 48 -15.69 -6.68 3.89
N SER A 49 -15.89 -7.91 3.42
CA SER A 49 -17.18 -8.60 3.48
C SER A 49 -17.59 -8.90 4.92
N GLU A 50 -16.65 -9.38 5.73
CA GLU A 50 -16.84 -9.64 7.16
C GLU A 50 -17.11 -8.35 7.93
N PHE A 51 -16.34 -7.29 7.68
CA PHE A 51 -16.58 -6.00 8.33
C PHE A 51 -17.95 -5.42 7.97
N ARG A 52 -18.41 -5.60 6.72
CA ARG A 52 -19.78 -5.20 6.32
C ARG A 52 -20.86 -6.00 7.02
N PHE A 53 -20.61 -7.27 7.34
CA PHE A 53 -21.54 -8.10 8.10
C PHE A 53 -21.66 -7.63 9.55
N VAL A 54 -20.52 -7.35 10.20
CA VAL A 54 -20.46 -6.87 11.59
C VAL A 54 -20.96 -5.43 11.74
N LYS A 55 -20.66 -4.58 10.75
CA LYS A 55 -21.03 -3.16 10.71
C LYS A 55 -21.82 -2.87 9.42
N PRO A 56 -23.11 -3.23 9.35
CA PRO A 56 -23.93 -3.03 8.16
C PRO A 56 -24.08 -1.55 7.78
N ASP A 57 -24.01 -0.66 8.77
CA ASP A 57 -24.12 0.79 8.58
C ASP A 57 -22.80 1.46 8.15
N ALA A 58 -21.70 0.71 8.03
CA ALA A 58 -20.41 1.24 7.60
C ALA A 58 -20.48 1.76 6.16
N GLN A 59 -20.07 3.01 5.96
CA GLN A 59 -19.97 3.63 4.65
C GLN A 59 -18.56 3.47 4.10
N TYR A 60 -18.47 3.03 2.83
CA TYR A 60 -17.21 2.89 2.12
C TYR A 60 -17.06 4.04 1.11
N PRO A 61 -15.91 4.73 1.08
CA PRO A 61 -15.67 5.83 0.14
C PRO A 61 -15.85 5.40 -1.33
N CYS A 62 -15.48 4.16 -1.64
CA CYS A 62 -15.70 3.53 -2.94
C CYS A 62 -16.30 2.13 -2.73
N PRO A 63 -17.64 1.95 -2.88
CA PRO A 63 -18.28 0.66 -2.68
C PRO A 63 -17.72 -0.46 -3.59
N ALA A 64 -17.30 -0.11 -4.80
CA ALA A 64 -16.72 -1.03 -5.78
C ALA A 64 -15.25 -1.41 -5.49
N SER A 65 -14.57 -0.70 -4.60
CA SER A 65 -13.18 -0.99 -4.26
C SER A 65 -13.08 -2.03 -3.15
N ILE A 66 -12.08 -2.91 -3.15
CA ILE A 66 -11.83 -3.80 -1.99
C ILE A 66 -11.28 -3.04 -0.78
N PHE A 67 -10.75 -1.83 -1.01
CA PHE A 67 -10.15 -1.01 0.04
C PHE A 67 -11.20 -0.29 0.87
N SER A 68 -10.93 -0.16 2.17
CA SER A 68 -11.83 0.45 3.14
C SER A 68 -11.69 1.96 3.25
N ALA A 69 -10.55 2.51 2.83
CA ALA A 69 -10.20 3.91 3.00
C ALA A 69 -9.66 4.54 1.71
N VAL A 70 -9.87 5.84 1.60
CA VAL A 70 -9.28 6.71 0.57
C VAL A 70 -8.63 7.89 1.28
N THR A 71 -7.37 8.17 0.96
CA THR A 71 -6.66 9.38 1.37
C THR A 71 -6.41 10.25 0.14
N VAL A 72 -6.67 11.54 0.26
CA VAL A 72 -6.29 12.52 -0.77
C VAL A 72 -5.18 13.40 -0.20
N GLU A 73 -3.97 13.26 -0.74
CA GLU A 73 -2.80 14.01 -0.33
C GLU A 73 -2.71 15.31 -1.13
N LEU A 74 -2.93 16.44 -0.46
CA LEU A 74 -2.99 17.77 -1.05
C LEU A 74 -1.72 18.60 -0.85
N GLY A 75 -0.59 17.96 -0.55
CA GLY A 75 0.67 18.61 -0.14
C GLY A 75 1.34 19.52 -1.18
N GLY A 76 0.85 19.56 -2.43
CA GLY A 76 1.36 20.46 -3.47
C GLY A 76 2.81 20.12 -3.83
N PRO A 77 3.73 21.11 -3.92
CA PRO A 77 5.14 20.82 -4.19
C PRO A 77 5.77 19.93 -3.11
N HIS A 78 5.34 20.09 -1.86
CA HIS A 78 5.91 19.42 -0.68
C HIS A 78 5.21 18.10 -0.31
N CYS A 79 4.64 17.37 -1.28
CA CYS A 79 4.25 15.97 -1.03
C CYS A 79 5.52 15.13 -0.83
N GLN A 80 6.13 15.19 0.35
CA GLN A 80 7.16 14.27 0.81
C GLN A 80 6.56 13.37 1.90
N THR A 81 6.83 12.06 1.81
CA THR A 81 6.67 11.15 2.94
C THR A 81 8.05 10.91 3.55
N ASP A 82 8.22 11.28 4.82
CA ASP A 82 9.45 11.02 5.56
C ASP A 82 9.68 9.50 5.62
N TRP A 83 10.92 9.09 5.40
CA TRP A 83 11.34 7.68 5.42
C TRP A 83 11.31 7.08 6.84
N ARG A 84 11.10 7.90 7.88
CA ARG A 84 11.40 7.61 9.28
C ARG A 84 10.25 7.35 10.26
N GLY A 85 9.03 7.06 9.81
CA GLY A 85 8.19 6.14 10.61
C GLY A 85 6.83 6.61 11.12
N ASP A 86 6.13 7.45 10.38
CA ASP A 86 4.70 7.68 10.54
C ASP A 86 3.94 7.34 9.25
N LEU A 87 4.35 6.24 8.60
CA LEU A 87 3.48 5.56 7.66
C LEU A 87 2.11 5.35 8.35
N PRO A 88 0.99 5.68 7.68
CA PRO A 88 -0.33 5.26 8.12
C PRO A 88 -0.28 3.81 8.57
N PRO A 89 -1.13 3.37 9.51
CA PRO A 89 -1.07 2.04 10.08
C PRO A 89 -1.54 1.01 9.03
N TYR A 90 -0.72 0.83 8.00
CA TYR A 90 -0.91 -0.06 6.89
C TYR A 90 -0.81 -1.47 7.43
N GLN A 91 -1.77 -2.27 7.02
CA GLN A 91 -1.75 -3.67 7.31
C GLN A 91 -0.64 -4.34 6.48
N PRO A 92 0.26 -5.18 7.08
CA PRO A 92 1.37 -5.81 6.36
C PRO A 92 0.93 -6.60 5.11
N ASP A 93 -0.19 -7.29 5.20
CA ASP A 93 -0.82 -8.08 4.13
C ASP A 93 -1.75 -7.26 3.22
N SER A 94 -1.80 -5.93 3.40
CA SER A 94 -2.58 -5.04 2.53
C SER A 94 -1.73 -4.49 1.40
N TRP A 95 -2.44 -4.12 0.34
CA TRP A 95 -1.93 -3.30 -0.75
C TRP A 95 -2.52 -1.90 -0.68
N ALA A 96 -2.00 -1.01 -1.50
CA ALA A 96 -2.58 0.29 -1.78
C ALA A 96 -2.53 0.58 -3.28
N ILE A 97 -3.54 1.30 -3.75
CA ILE A 97 -3.55 1.94 -5.06
C ILE A 97 -3.17 3.39 -4.86
N LEU A 98 -2.01 3.78 -5.39
CA LEU A 98 -1.59 5.17 -5.44
C LEU A 98 -1.81 5.70 -6.86
N THR A 99 -2.62 6.75 -6.98
CA THR A 99 -2.82 7.48 -8.24
C THR A 99 -2.28 8.89 -8.09
N ALA A 100 -1.30 9.28 -8.91
CA ALA A 100 -0.85 10.67 -8.96
C ALA A 100 -1.77 11.52 -9.82
N ILE A 101 -2.07 12.73 -9.34
CA ILE A 101 -2.86 13.72 -10.06
C ILE A 101 -2.20 15.10 -9.93
N GLY A 102 -2.74 16.07 -10.66
CA GLY A 102 -2.23 17.44 -10.68
C GLY A 102 -1.46 17.78 -11.95
N ASP A 103 -0.88 18.97 -11.96
CA ASP A 103 -0.13 19.53 -13.08
C ASP A 103 1.33 19.69 -12.68
N TYR A 104 2.13 18.69 -13.04
CA TYR A 104 3.56 18.69 -12.79
C TYR A 104 4.34 17.98 -13.89
N ARG A 105 5.58 18.42 -14.07
CA ARG A 105 6.51 17.80 -15.01
C ARG A 105 7.21 16.62 -14.36
N TYR A 106 6.72 15.41 -14.63
CA TYR A 106 7.20 14.15 -14.05
C TYR A 106 8.65 13.78 -14.37
N THR A 107 9.32 14.52 -15.26
CA THR A 107 10.76 14.38 -15.55
C THR A 107 11.64 15.26 -14.66
N GLN A 108 11.04 16.14 -13.85
CA GLN A 108 11.73 17.11 -12.98
C GLN A 108 11.45 16.90 -11.49
N GLY A 109 10.59 15.95 -11.12
CA GLY A 109 10.16 15.71 -9.74
C GLY A 109 8.92 14.82 -9.69
N GLY A 110 8.40 14.59 -8.49
CA GLY A 110 7.18 13.79 -8.29
C GLY A 110 7.38 12.28 -8.41
N HIS A 111 8.62 11.83 -8.56
CA HIS A 111 9.00 10.41 -8.67
C HIS A 111 8.68 9.65 -7.39
N VAL A 112 8.51 8.33 -7.49
CA VAL A 112 8.39 7.43 -6.34
C VAL A 112 9.74 6.75 -6.10
N ILE A 113 10.24 6.83 -4.88
CA ILE A 113 11.43 6.12 -4.40
C ILE A 113 10.94 4.85 -3.69
N PHE A 114 11.50 3.70 -4.03
CA PHE A 114 11.34 2.46 -3.27
C PHE A 114 12.67 2.07 -2.65
N TRP A 115 12.77 2.20 -1.32
CA TRP A 115 14.04 2.19 -0.61
C TRP A 115 14.69 0.81 -0.58
N GLU A 116 13.92 -0.25 -0.31
CA GLU A 116 14.41 -1.63 -0.25
C GLU A 116 14.95 -2.13 -1.60
N PHE A 117 14.40 -1.60 -2.69
CA PHE A 117 14.77 -2.00 -4.04
C PHE A 117 15.85 -1.09 -4.63
N GLY A 118 16.16 0.04 -4.00
CA GLY A 118 17.09 1.04 -4.54
C GLY A 118 16.65 1.60 -5.90
N ILE A 119 15.34 1.64 -6.17
CA ILE A 119 14.79 2.11 -7.45
C ILE A 119 14.06 3.45 -7.28
N VAL A 120 14.16 4.28 -8.32
CA VAL A 120 13.39 5.52 -8.45
C VAL A 120 12.59 5.45 -9.73
N VAL A 121 11.28 5.60 -9.62
CA VAL A 121 10.35 5.49 -10.73
C VAL A 121 9.79 6.86 -11.05
N GLN A 122 10.00 7.33 -12.28
CA GLN A 122 9.28 8.49 -12.79
C GLN A 122 7.79 8.18 -12.77
N PHE A 123 7.01 9.04 -12.12
CA PHE A 123 5.59 8.79 -11.89
C PHE A 123 4.79 9.94 -12.49
N PRO A 124 4.19 9.76 -13.68
CA PRO A 124 3.44 10.82 -14.36
C PRO A 124 2.10 11.17 -13.71
N PRO A 125 1.56 12.40 -13.95
CA PRO A 125 0.16 12.69 -13.66
C PRO A 125 -0.78 11.69 -14.37
N GLY A 126 -1.75 11.17 -13.65
CA GLY A 126 -2.67 10.13 -14.11
C GLY A 126 -2.11 8.71 -14.02
N ALA A 127 -0.83 8.53 -13.67
CA ALA A 127 -0.26 7.21 -13.44
C ALA A 127 -0.76 6.62 -12.13
N CYS A 128 -0.78 5.30 -12.10
CA CYS A 128 -1.26 4.51 -10.97
C CYS A 128 -0.27 3.37 -10.70
N ILE A 129 -0.07 3.06 -9.42
CA ILE A 129 0.75 1.93 -8.98
C ILE A 129 0.07 1.18 -7.84
N LEU A 130 0.16 -0.14 -7.90
CA LEU A 130 -0.11 -1.03 -6.78
C LEU A 130 1.17 -1.23 -6.00
N LEU A 131 1.14 -0.95 -4.71
CA LEU A 131 2.29 -1.17 -3.83
C LEU A 131 1.83 -1.81 -2.50
N PRO A 132 2.68 -2.59 -1.82
CA PRO A 132 2.42 -3.15 -0.49
C PRO A 132 3.01 -2.23 0.60
N PRO A 133 2.29 -1.19 1.04
CA PRO A 133 2.87 -0.13 1.90
C PRO A 133 3.23 -0.61 3.30
N GLY A 134 2.71 -1.77 3.74
CA GLY A 134 3.10 -2.39 5.00
C GLY A 134 4.38 -3.23 4.92
N LEU A 135 5.00 -3.36 3.75
CA LEU A 135 6.20 -4.18 3.53
C LEU A 135 7.34 -3.42 2.85
N VAL A 136 7.03 -2.39 2.06
CA VAL A 136 8.02 -1.64 1.27
C VAL A 136 7.91 -0.15 1.61
N HIS A 137 9.01 0.43 2.05
CA HIS A 137 9.08 1.86 2.31
C HIS A 137 9.17 2.62 0.99
N TYR A 138 8.34 3.65 0.88
CA TYR A 138 8.33 4.53 -0.28
C TYR A 138 8.29 6.00 0.10
N SER A 139 8.92 6.81 -0.74
CA SER A 139 8.92 8.26 -0.63
C SER A 139 8.59 8.90 -1.97
N PHE A 140 8.16 10.17 -1.92
CA PHE A 140 7.96 10.97 -3.11
C PHE A 140 9.05 12.03 -3.23
N VAL A 141 9.56 12.20 -4.45
CA VAL A 141 10.43 13.33 -4.79
C VAL A 141 9.55 14.56 -4.94
N GLU A 142 9.96 15.65 -4.33
CA GLU A 142 9.34 16.96 -4.44
C GLU A 142 9.23 17.43 -5.90
N VAL A 143 8.18 18.20 -6.21
CA VAL A 143 8.08 18.91 -7.50
C VAL A 143 8.46 20.38 -7.29
N PRO A 144 9.02 21.06 -8.30
CA PRO A 144 9.33 22.49 -8.19
C PRO A 144 8.12 23.33 -7.75
N ASP A 145 8.34 24.40 -6.99
CA ASP A 145 7.29 25.22 -6.32
C ASP A 145 6.13 25.70 -7.21
N HIS A 146 6.35 25.84 -8.52
CA HIS A 146 5.34 26.28 -9.48
C HIS A 146 4.45 25.13 -10.00
N HIS A 147 4.78 23.89 -9.68
CA HIS A 147 4.03 22.70 -10.03
C HIS A 147 3.13 22.23 -8.87
N LYS A 148 2.06 21.51 -9.22
CA LYS A 148 1.10 20.99 -8.26
C LYS A 148 0.99 19.47 -8.42
N ARG A 149 1.51 18.74 -7.45
CA ARG A 149 1.33 17.29 -7.35
C ARG A 149 0.38 16.98 -6.20
N TYR A 150 -0.56 16.08 -6.45
CA TYR A 150 -1.43 15.50 -5.44
C TYR A 150 -1.51 13.99 -5.65
N SER A 151 -2.00 13.28 -4.64
CA SER A 151 -2.20 11.82 -4.71
C SER A 151 -3.59 11.44 -4.24
N VAL A 152 -4.16 10.42 -4.85
CA VAL A 152 -5.31 9.68 -4.31
C VAL A 152 -4.82 8.29 -3.98
N ILE A 153 -4.93 7.90 -2.72
CA ILE A 153 -4.48 6.60 -2.22
C ILE A 153 -5.70 5.83 -1.73
N GLN A 154 -5.96 4.67 -2.32
CA GLN A 154 -6.88 3.68 -1.73
C GLN A 154 -6.09 2.63 -0.97
N TRP A 155 -6.54 2.30 0.23
CA TRP A 155 -5.82 1.39 1.11
C TRP A 155 -6.75 0.74 2.12
N ALA A 156 -6.33 -0.37 2.71
CA ALA A 156 -6.98 -0.95 3.87
C ALA A 156 -6.17 -0.65 5.14
N GLY A 157 -6.87 -0.12 6.14
CA GLY A 157 -6.26 0.22 7.41
C GLY A 157 -6.22 -0.98 8.36
N SER A 158 -5.10 -1.17 9.05
CA SER A 158 -4.95 -2.24 10.04
C SER A 158 -5.95 -2.16 11.21
N GLY A 159 -6.63 -1.02 11.40
CA GLY A 159 -7.69 -0.88 12.39
C GLY A 159 -8.88 -1.82 12.13
N ILE A 160 -9.29 -2.01 10.87
CA ILE A 160 -10.40 -2.92 10.53
C ILE A 160 -9.99 -4.37 10.78
N ASP A 161 -8.78 -4.74 10.36
CA ASP A 161 -8.22 -6.04 10.67
C ASP A 161 -8.25 -6.35 12.16
N ARG A 162 -7.68 -5.43 12.96
CA ARG A 162 -7.62 -5.62 14.41
C ARG A 162 -9.01 -5.68 15.01
N TYR A 163 -9.95 -4.86 14.53
CA TYR A 163 -11.33 -4.87 15.01
C TYR A 163 -12.01 -6.23 14.83
N LEU A 164 -11.90 -6.82 13.63
CA LEU A 164 -12.45 -8.16 13.35
C LEU A 164 -11.79 -9.24 14.22
N HIS A 165 -10.47 -9.23 14.31
CA HIS A 165 -9.73 -10.18 15.14
C HIS A 165 -9.97 -9.99 16.65
N ASN A 166 -10.33 -8.78 17.08
CA ASN A 166 -10.70 -8.48 18.45
C ASN A 166 -12.17 -8.82 18.73
N ARG A 167 -12.86 -9.58 17.85
CA ARG A 167 -14.27 -9.97 17.99
C ARG A 167 -15.17 -8.76 18.13
N ASP A 168 -15.05 -7.84 17.18
CA ASP A 168 -15.85 -6.63 17.08
C ASP A 168 -15.61 -5.60 18.19
N HIS A 169 -14.40 -5.63 18.78
CA HIS A 169 -13.96 -4.66 19.77
C HIS A 169 -12.87 -3.74 19.19
N THR A 170 -12.92 -2.47 19.57
CA THR A 170 -11.78 -1.58 19.37
C THR A 170 -10.57 -2.10 20.14
N ASP A 171 -9.36 -1.66 19.78
CA ASP A 171 -8.16 -2.04 20.54
C ASP A 171 -8.28 -1.68 22.04
N ILE A 172 -8.95 -0.55 22.34
CA ILE A 172 -9.21 -0.05 23.69
C ILE A 172 -10.22 -0.94 24.42
N ASP A 173 -11.30 -1.34 23.75
CA ASP A 173 -12.34 -2.14 24.41
C ASP A 173 -11.90 -3.60 24.58
N PHE A 174 -11.18 -4.15 23.60
CA PHE A 174 -10.59 -5.47 23.71
C PHE A 174 -9.67 -5.58 24.92
N ALA A 175 -8.83 -4.56 25.16
CA ALA A 175 -7.90 -4.54 26.30
C ALA A 175 -8.61 -4.56 27.68
N LYS A 176 -9.89 -4.20 27.74
CA LYS A 176 -10.67 -4.24 28.99
C LYS A 176 -11.30 -5.61 29.26
N VAL A 177 -11.56 -6.39 28.21
CA VAL A 177 -12.38 -7.61 28.27
C VAL A 177 -11.61 -8.89 27.97
N ALA A 178 -10.44 -8.78 27.33
CA ALA A 178 -9.65 -9.92 26.91
C ALA A 178 -8.97 -10.62 28.09
N THR A 179 -8.87 -11.94 27.99
CA THR A 179 -8.08 -12.75 28.91
C THR A 179 -6.58 -12.60 28.60
N GLU A 180 -5.72 -12.98 29.55
CA GLU A 180 -4.27 -13.00 29.35
C GLU A 180 -3.85 -13.83 28.13
N ALA A 181 -4.45 -15.02 27.96
CA ALA A 181 -4.20 -15.87 26.79
C ALA A 181 -4.58 -15.20 25.45
N GLU A 182 -5.65 -14.41 25.42
CA GLU A 182 -6.08 -13.68 24.23
C GLU A 182 -5.17 -12.47 23.92
N HIS A 183 -4.62 -11.84 24.96
CA HIS A 183 -3.57 -10.85 24.80
C HIS A 183 -2.29 -11.45 24.23
N ASP A 184 -1.85 -12.59 24.76
CA ASP A 184 -0.66 -13.31 24.27
C ASP A 184 -0.82 -13.75 22.82
N GLU A 185 -1.99 -14.28 22.45
CA GLU A 185 -2.28 -14.66 21.06
C GLU A 185 -2.25 -13.45 20.13
N ARG A 186 -2.80 -12.31 20.56
CA ARG A 186 -2.80 -11.06 19.78
C ARG A 186 -1.38 -10.57 19.52
N GLU A 187 -0.50 -10.58 20.52
CA GLU A 187 0.90 -10.18 20.35
C GLU A 187 1.68 -11.19 19.50
N ALA A 188 1.48 -12.49 19.72
CA ALA A 188 2.08 -13.53 18.88
C ALA A 188 1.64 -13.37 17.41
N ARG A 189 0.38 -12.99 17.16
CA ARG A 189 -0.13 -12.70 15.82
C ARG A 189 0.60 -11.51 15.19
N ARG A 190 0.79 -10.41 15.92
CA ARG A 190 1.51 -9.23 15.41
C ARG A 190 2.93 -9.59 14.96
N GLN A 191 3.63 -10.39 15.75
CA GLN A 191 5.00 -10.82 15.44
C GLN A 191 5.09 -11.66 14.16
N ARG A 192 4.12 -12.56 13.90
CA ARG A 192 4.11 -13.40 12.70
C ARG A 192 3.52 -12.73 11.46
N LYS A 193 2.76 -11.63 11.62
CA LYS A 193 1.95 -11.04 10.54
C LYS A 193 2.77 -10.55 9.35
N HIS A 194 3.92 -9.93 9.58
CA HIS A 194 4.83 -9.51 8.50
C HIS A 194 5.30 -10.70 7.65
N ARG A 195 5.66 -11.81 8.30
CA ARG A 195 6.11 -13.01 7.59
C ARG A 195 4.97 -13.66 6.81
N GLN A 196 3.78 -13.75 7.39
CA GLN A 196 2.60 -14.27 6.71
C GLN A 196 2.17 -13.41 5.52
N ALA A 197 2.36 -12.10 5.58
CA ALA A 197 2.08 -11.20 4.47
C ALA A 197 2.97 -11.50 3.25
N ILE A 198 4.24 -11.87 3.46
CA ILE A 198 5.15 -12.27 2.38
C ILE A 198 4.63 -13.55 1.70
N ASP A 199 4.07 -14.49 2.46
CA ASP A 199 3.52 -15.75 1.92
C ASP A 199 2.29 -15.53 1.01
N LEU A 200 1.70 -14.33 0.98
CA LEU A 200 0.61 -13.98 0.06
C LEU A 200 1.09 -13.60 -1.35
N PHE A 201 2.39 -13.32 -1.51
CA PHE A 201 2.96 -13.05 -2.82
C PHE A 201 3.04 -14.35 -3.61
N PRO A 202 2.60 -14.36 -4.88
CA PRO A 202 2.67 -15.57 -5.66
C PRO A 202 4.12 -15.91 -5.97
N ARG A 203 4.37 -17.21 -6.04
CA ARG A 203 5.60 -17.75 -6.59
C ARG A 203 5.59 -17.61 -8.12
N PRO A 204 6.75 -17.62 -8.79
CA PRO A 204 6.83 -17.48 -10.24
C PRO A 204 5.97 -18.48 -11.03
N ASP A 205 5.85 -19.71 -10.55
CA ASP A 205 4.99 -20.76 -11.11
C ASP A 205 3.49 -20.45 -10.94
N GLU A 206 3.10 -19.91 -9.78
CA GLU A 206 1.72 -19.51 -9.50
C GLU A 206 1.27 -18.30 -10.34
N LEU A 207 2.20 -17.45 -10.82
CA LEU A 207 1.87 -16.34 -11.71
C LEU A 207 1.31 -16.83 -13.06
N GLN A 208 1.82 -17.94 -13.59
CA GLN A 208 1.32 -18.53 -14.83
C GLN A 208 -0.12 -19.04 -14.65
N ASP A 209 -0.40 -19.70 -13.52
CA ASP A 209 -1.73 -20.16 -13.16
C ASP A 209 -2.69 -18.98 -12.94
N ASN A 210 -2.24 -17.94 -12.24
CA ASN A 210 -3.03 -16.73 -12.04
C ASN A 210 -3.33 -16.05 -13.38
N TRP A 211 -2.37 -16.04 -14.31
CA TRP A 211 -2.57 -15.53 -15.65
C TRP A 211 -3.70 -16.26 -16.37
N GLN A 212 -3.67 -17.59 -16.38
CA GLN A 212 -4.75 -18.39 -16.98
C GLN A 212 -6.11 -18.15 -16.32
N ARG A 213 -6.12 -17.92 -15.01
CA ARG A 213 -7.36 -17.72 -14.23
C ARG A 213 -7.93 -16.32 -14.36
N PHE A 214 -7.10 -15.28 -14.46
CA PHE A 214 -7.53 -13.90 -14.23
C PHE A 214 -7.22 -12.93 -15.39
N SER A 215 -6.55 -13.36 -16.47
CA SER A 215 -6.19 -12.44 -17.57
C SER A 215 -7.41 -11.76 -18.21
N TYR A 216 -8.59 -12.39 -18.16
CA TYR A 216 -9.83 -11.81 -18.66
C TYR A 216 -10.26 -10.52 -17.93
N LEU A 217 -9.75 -10.29 -16.72
CA LEU A 217 -10.05 -9.09 -15.93
C LEU A 217 -9.29 -7.85 -16.40
N VAL A 218 -8.26 -8.02 -17.23
CA VAL A 218 -7.34 -6.94 -17.64
C VAL A 218 -7.42 -6.60 -19.14
N GLY A 219 -8.45 -7.09 -19.84
CA GLY A 219 -8.73 -6.78 -21.25
C GLY A 219 -8.54 -7.97 -22.21
N PRO A 220 -8.77 -7.78 -23.53
CA PRO A 220 -8.68 -8.87 -24.49
C PRO A 220 -7.25 -9.43 -24.55
N ASN A 221 -7.12 -10.74 -24.32
CA ASN A 221 -5.86 -11.49 -24.34
C ASN A 221 -4.97 -11.08 -25.52
N PRO A 222 -3.78 -10.48 -25.31
CA PRO A 222 -2.69 -10.76 -26.24
C PRO A 222 -2.36 -12.27 -26.13
N PRO A 223 -1.94 -12.93 -27.23
CA PRO A 223 -1.45 -14.31 -27.14
C PRO A 223 -0.36 -14.39 -26.06
N PRO A 224 -0.20 -15.52 -25.36
CA PRO A 224 0.86 -15.67 -24.36
C PRO A 224 2.17 -15.19 -25.00
N GLY A 225 2.69 -14.09 -24.48
CA GLY A 225 3.97 -13.57 -24.90
C GLY A 225 5.04 -14.63 -24.63
N PRO A 226 6.17 -14.62 -25.37
CA PRO A 226 7.27 -15.52 -25.07
C PRO A 226 7.62 -15.39 -23.58
N ALA A 227 7.87 -16.52 -22.93
CA ALA A 227 8.24 -16.57 -21.52
C ALA A 227 9.30 -15.50 -21.23
N LEU A 228 9.03 -14.62 -20.26
CA LEU A 228 9.98 -13.64 -19.77
C LEU A 228 11.16 -14.40 -19.17
N GLN A 229 12.19 -14.64 -19.98
CA GLN A 229 13.51 -15.03 -19.48
C GLN A 229 14.06 -13.82 -18.75
N LEU A 230 13.76 -13.72 -17.45
CA LEU A 230 14.53 -12.85 -16.57
C LEU A 230 16.01 -13.27 -16.72
N PRO A 231 16.93 -12.34 -17.04
CA PRO A 231 18.34 -12.69 -17.08
C PRO A 231 18.72 -13.21 -15.71
N ILE A 232 18.98 -14.50 -15.60
CA ILE A 232 19.72 -15.05 -14.46
C ILE A 232 21.09 -14.38 -14.57
N PRO A 233 21.49 -13.51 -13.62
CA PRO A 233 22.85 -13.00 -13.66
C PRO A 233 23.79 -14.21 -13.58
N ASN A 234 24.64 -14.35 -14.61
CA ASN A 234 25.70 -15.35 -14.58
C ASN A 234 26.46 -15.20 -13.26
N PRO A 235 26.79 -16.29 -12.56
CA PRO A 235 27.63 -16.20 -11.37
C PRO A 235 28.93 -15.52 -11.78
N THR A 236 29.11 -14.29 -11.31
CA THR A 236 30.35 -13.53 -11.51
C THR A 236 31.49 -14.40 -10.99
N PRO A 237 32.54 -14.69 -11.78
CA PRO A 237 33.71 -15.36 -11.24
C PRO A 237 34.23 -14.53 -10.07
N ALA A 238 34.47 -15.19 -8.94
CA ALA A 238 34.92 -14.57 -7.70
C ALA A 238 36.01 -13.54 -7.99
N ALA A 239 35.70 -12.26 -7.77
CA ALA A 239 36.68 -11.20 -7.89
C ALA A 239 37.79 -11.46 -6.86
N ALA A 240 39.04 -11.49 -7.34
CA ALA A 240 40.22 -11.52 -6.49
C ALA A 240 40.16 -10.37 -5.47
N PRO A 241 40.69 -10.54 -4.25
CA PRO A 241 40.55 -9.55 -3.19
C PRO A 241 41.21 -8.24 -3.64
N ALA A 242 40.40 -7.19 -3.82
CA ALA A 242 40.88 -5.85 -4.06
C ALA A 242 41.57 -5.33 -2.79
N ALA A 243 42.75 -4.75 -2.97
CA ALA A 243 43.56 -4.17 -1.91
C ALA A 243 42.75 -3.14 -1.09
N ALA A 244 42.88 -3.21 0.23
CA ALA A 244 42.20 -2.34 1.18
C ALA A 244 42.56 -0.86 0.92
N SER A 245 41.57 -0.09 0.47
CA SER A 245 41.60 1.37 0.56
C SER A 245 41.03 1.77 1.92
N THR A 246 41.90 2.25 2.81
CA THR A 246 41.55 2.83 4.11
C THR A 246 40.53 3.96 3.97
N ILE A 247 39.38 3.81 4.63
CA ILE A 247 38.41 4.88 4.86
C ILE A 247 38.99 5.83 5.93
N PRO A 248 38.95 7.17 5.75
CA PRO A 248 39.39 8.11 6.78
C PRO A 248 38.53 8.00 8.04
N ALA A 249 39.19 7.95 9.20
CA ALA A 249 38.65 7.58 10.51
C ALA A 249 37.58 8.51 11.14
N ASN A 250 36.98 9.44 10.38
CA ASN A 250 36.03 10.42 10.92
C ASN A 250 34.56 10.20 10.51
N LEU A 251 34.21 9.04 9.96
CA LEU A 251 32.83 8.70 9.56
C LEU A 251 32.35 7.33 10.05
N THR A 252 32.96 6.79 11.11
CA THR A 252 32.42 5.60 11.79
C THR A 252 31.40 6.05 12.85
N PRO A 253 30.09 5.78 12.69
CA PRO A 253 29.14 6.03 13.77
C PRO A 253 29.47 5.08 14.93
N THR A 254 29.65 5.65 16.13
CA THR A 254 29.84 4.90 17.36
C THR A 254 28.54 4.22 17.77
N ASN A 255 28.62 3.00 18.32
CA ASN A 255 27.51 2.20 18.85
C ASN A 255 26.68 2.86 19.98
N ALA A 256 26.87 4.16 20.24
CA ALA A 256 26.12 4.95 21.21
C ALA A 256 24.86 5.62 20.62
N ASP A 257 24.67 5.62 19.29
CA ASP A 257 23.57 6.32 18.61
C ASP A 257 22.41 5.42 18.13
N LEU A 258 22.38 4.14 18.54
CA LEU A 258 21.27 3.23 18.27
C LEU A 258 20.36 3.15 19.52
N PRO A 259 19.17 3.78 19.53
CA PRO A 259 18.20 3.54 20.59
C PRO A 259 17.63 2.12 20.49
N SER A 260 17.50 1.48 21.66
CA SER A 260 17.02 0.11 21.85
C SER A 260 15.65 -0.12 21.21
N LEU A 261 15.53 -1.19 20.42
CA LEU A 261 14.28 -1.74 19.91
C LEU A 261 13.43 -2.33 21.05
N THR A 262 12.80 -1.47 21.83
CA THR A 262 11.72 -1.80 22.76
C THR A 262 10.77 -0.60 22.83
N ALA A 263 9.73 -0.63 21.98
CA ALA A 263 8.41 -0.01 22.14
C ALA A 263 7.89 0.52 20.79
N ALA A 264 6.98 -0.25 20.16
CA ALA A 264 5.82 0.21 19.41
C ALA A 264 4.98 -1.00 18.98
#